data_AF-A0A967GZ25-F1
#
_entry.id   AF-A0A967GZ25-F1
#
_cell.length_a   1.000
_cell.length_b   1.000
_cell.length_c   1.000
_cell.angle_alpha   90.00
_cell.angle_beta   90.00
_cell.angle_gamma   90.00
#
_symmetry.space_group_name_H-M   'P 1'
#
loop_
_entity.id
_entity.type
_entity.pdbx_description
1 polymer ?
#
loop_
_entity_poly.entity_id
_entity_poly.type
_entity_poly.pdbx_seq_one_letter_code
_entity_poly.pdbx_strand_id
1 'polypeptide(L)' 'ELPPGAEVLASSPHCPVSLFRCGSLAGIQGHPEFTVPYARALLASRAGTIPLQARTAADKSFDTAP' A
#
# COMPACT_ATOMS: atom_id res chain seq x y z
N GLU A 1 1.34 12.99 -11.73
CA GLU A 1 0.88 12.68 -13.10
C GLU A 1 1.63 11.46 -13.62
N LEU A 2 1.07 10.75 -14.61
CA LEU A 2 1.72 9.57 -15.20
C LEU A 2 2.86 9.98 -16.15
N PRO A 3 3.96 9.22 -16.20
CA PRO A 3 4.97 9.42 -17.23
C PRO A 3 4.39 9.29 -18.65
N PRO A 4 4.91 10.00 -19.65
CA PRO A 4 4.50 9.83 -21.04
C PRO A 4 4.65 8.37 -21.50
N GLY A 5 3.63 7.83 -22.16
CA GLY A 5 3.62 6.44 -22.63
C GLY A 5 3.37 5.38 -21.54
N ALA A 6 3.03 5.80 -20.32
CA ALA A 6 2.62 4.88 -19.27
C ALA A 6 1.18 4.38 -19.46
N GLU A 7 0.95 3.12 -19.08
CA GLU A 7 -0.34 2.43 -19.11
C GLU A 7 -0.76 2.08 -17.68
N VAL A 8 -1.99 2.45 -17.30
CA VAL A 8 -2.57 2.05 -16.00
C VAL A 8 -3.02 0.59 -16.08
N LEU A 9 -2.55 -0.23 -15.16
CA LEU A 9 -2.87 -1.65 -15.09
C LEU A 9 -3.85 -1.99 -13.97
N ALA A 10 -3.87 -1.19 -12.89
CA ALA A 10 -4.81 -1.34 -11.79
C ALA A 10 -5.16 0.00 -11.14
N SER A 11 -6.34 0.04 -10.53
CA SER A 11 -6.87 1.17 -9.77
C SER A 11 -7.62 0.69 -8.52
N SER A 12 -7.85 1.59 -7.59
CA SER A 12 -8.74 1.41 -6.43
C SER A 12 -9.64 2.66 -6.28
N PRO A 13 -10.74 2.59 -5.51
CA PRO A 13 -11.64 3.74 -5.31
C PRO A 13 -10.94 5.00 -4.77
N HIS A 14 -9.86 4.83 -4.01
CA HIS A 14 -9.09 5.93 -3.40
C HIS A 14 -7.76 6.19 -4.14
N CYS A 15 -7.41 5.40 -5.15
CA CYS A 15 -6.18 5.53 -5.91
C CYS A 15 -6.39 5.12 -7.38
N PRO A 16 -6.68 6.09 -8.28
CA PRO A 16 -6.92 5.80 -9.70
C PRO A 16 -5.75 5.16 -10.45
N VAL A 17 -4.53 5.26 -9.91
CA VAL A 17 -3.30 4.70 -10.50
C VAL A 17 -2.58 3.88 -9.41
N SER A 18 -3.07 2.68 -9.11
CA SER A 18 -2.45 1.82 -8.09
C SER A 18 -1.33 0.95 -8.64
N LEU A 19 -1.35 0.68 -9.96
CA LEU A 19 -0.29 0.00 -10.71
C LEU A 19 -0.24 0.55 -12.13
N PHE A 20 0.96 0.86 -12.64
CA PHE A 20 1.17 1.25 -14.03
C PHE A 20 2.44 0.61 -14.61
N ARG A 21 2.53 0.57 -15.94
CA ARG A 21 3.71 0.14 -16.68
C ARG A 21 4.20 1.26 -17.61
N CYS A 22 5.51 1.42 -17.73
CA CYS A 22 6.16 2.31 -18.68
C CYS A 22 7.32 1.56 -19.36
N GLY A 23 7.12 1.09 -20.58
CA GLY A 23 8.06 0.17 -21.24
C GLY A 23 8.24 -1.11 -20.44
N SER A 24 9.48 -1.42 -20.05
CA SER A 24 9.81 -2.58 -19.20
C SER A 24 9.71 -2.31 -17.69
N LEU A 25 9.37 -1.08 -17.29
CA LEU A 25 9.27 -0.69 -15.89
C LEU A 25 7.83 -0.81 -15.40
N ALA A 26 7.65 -1.24 -14.15
CA ALA A 26 6.37 -1.22 -13.46
C ALA A 26 6.48 -0.38 -12.18
N GLY A 27 5.46 0.44 -11.92
CA GLY A 27 5.32 1.21 -10.69
C GLY A 27 4.07 0.76 -9.96
N ILE A 28 4.21 0.37 -8.68
CA ILE A 28 3.12 -0.06 -7.81
C ILE A 28 3.03 0.84 -6.58
N GLN A 29 1.81 1.27 -6.24
CA GLN A 29 1.56 2.10 -5.06
C GLN A 29 1.29 1.26 -3.81
N GLY A 30 0.70 0.08 -3.98
CA GLY A 30 0.55 -0.89 -2.90
C GLY A 30 1.90 -1.48 -2.48
N HIS A 31 1.92 -2.12 -1.31
CA HIS A 31 3.11 -2.73 -0.73
C HIS A 31 2.97 -4.27 -0.66
N PRO A 32 2.99 -5.00 -1.80
CA PRO A 32 2.90 -6.46 -1.79
C PRO A 32 4.09 -7.13 -1.09
N GLU A 33 5.18 -6.39 -0.86
CA GLU A 33 6.37 -6.83 -0.14
C GLU A 33 6.22 -6.81 1.39
N PHE A 34 5.17 -6.17 1.92
CA PHE A 34 4.99 -6.09 3.36
C PHE A 34 4.55 -7.44 3.93
N THR A 35 5.30 -7.91 4.92
CA THR A 35 4.91 -9.02 5.78
C THR A 35 4.17 -8.50 7.01
N VAL A 36 3.33 -9.32 7.64
CA VAL A 36 2.64 -8.96 8.89
C VAL A 36 3.62 -8.47 9.98
N PRO A 37 4.75 -9.16 10.26
CA PRO A 37 5.72 -8.67 11.25
C PRO A 37 6.28 -7.29 10.91
N TYR A 38 6.62 -7.04 9.64
CA TYR A 38 7.12 -5.74 9.22
C TYR A 38 6.06 -4.65 9.34
N ALA A 39 4.82 -4.93 8.90
CA ALA A 39 3.72 -4.00 8.97
C ALA A 39 3.38 -3.61 10.42
N ARG A 40 3.40 -4.57 11.36
CA ARG A 40 3.25 -4.30 12.80
C ARG A 40 4.35 -3.37 13.33
N ALA A 41 5.61 -3.66 13.01
CA ALA A 41 6.74 -2.82 13.43
C ALA A 41 6.63 -1.39 12.85
N LEU A 42 6.24 -1.27 11.58
CA LEU A 42 6.03 0.02 10.93
C LEU A 42 4.90 0.81 11.62
N LEU A 43 3.74 0.20 11.89
CA LEU A 43 2.63 0.86 12.58
C LEU A 43 3.01 1.34 13.99
N ALA A 44 3.78 0.53 14.73
CA ALA A 44 4.31 0.93 16.04
C ALA A 44 5.23 2.15 15.92
N SER A 45 6.16 2.15 14.94
CA SER A 45 7.07 3.27 14.69
C SER A 45 6.36 4.57 14.27
N ARG A 46 5.13 4.47 13.74
CA ARG A 46 4.33 5.62 13.25
C ARG A 46 3.13 5.94 14.14
N ALA A 47 3.11 5.45 15.38
CA ALA A 47 2.03 5.69 16.33
C ALA A 47 1.72 7.18 16.60
N GLY A 48 2.71 8.06 16.44
CA GLY A 48 2.55 9.52 16.59
C GLY A 48 1.91 10.22 15.40
N THR A 49 1.80 9.56 14.24
CA THR A 49 1.24 10.15 13.00
C THR A 49 -0.05 9.44 12.57
N ILE A 50 -0.15 8.13 12.80
CA ILE A 50 -1.31 7.33 12.38
C ILE A 50 -2.33 7.25 13.53
N PRO A 51 -3.59 7.69 13.33
CA PRO A 51 -4.63 7.67 14.36
C PRO A 51 -4.84 6.27 14.95
N LEU A 52 -5.17 6.21 16.24
CA LEU A 52 -5.38 4.95 16.96
C LEU A 52 -6.42 4.05 16.27
N GLN A 53 -7.52 4.62 15.79
CA GLN A 53 -8.56 3.88 15.07
C GLN A 53 -8.00 3.13 13.86
N ALA A 54 -7.18 3.79 13.04
CA ALA A 54 -6.57 3.19 11.86
C ALA A 54 -5.56 2.09 12.24
N ARG A 55 -4.78 2.30 13.30
CA ARG A 55 -3.83 1.29 13.82
C ARG A 55 -4.56 0.05 14.33
N THR A 56 -5.64 0.22 15.09
CA THR A 56 -6.46 -0.89 15.59
C THR A 56 -7.14 -1.66 14.46
N ALA A 57 -7.63 -0.97 13.42
CA ALA A 57 -8.22 -1.63 12.26
C ALA A 57 -7.18 -2.45 11.48
N ALA A 58 -5.97 -1.90 11.31
CA ALA A 58 -4.89 -2.59 10.63
C ALA A 58 -4.42 -3.83 11.42
N ASP A 59 -4.25 -3.74 12.74
CA ASP A 59 -3.81 -4.88 13.55
C ASP A 59 -4.81 -6.05 13.48
N LYS A 60 -6.11 -5.77 13.51
CA LYS A 60 -7.16 -6.79 13.28
C LYS A 60 -7.07 -7.44 11.90
N SER A 61 -6.73 -6.67 10.87
CA SER A 61 -6.62 -7.20 9.50
C SER A 61 -5.43 -8.16 9.34
N PHE A 62 -4.38 -7.99 10.16
CA PHE A 62 -3.20 -8.84 10.11
C PHE A 62 -3.46 -10.26 10.63
N ASP A 63 -4.41 -10.42 11.56
CA ASP A 63 -4.78 -11.74 12.08
C ASP A 63 -5.57 -12.58 11.06
N THR A 64 -6.06 -11.94 10.00
CA THR A 64 -6.79 -12.57 8.88
C THR A 64 -5.97 -12.65 7.60
N ALA A 65 -4.72 -12.16 7.62
CA ALA A 65 -3.83 -12.22 6.47
C ALA A 65 -3.37 -13.68 6.25
N PRO A 66 -3.35 -14.16 4.99
CA PRO A 66 -2.94 -15.52 4.66
C PRO A 66 -1.45 -15.80 4.94
#